data_AF-A0A7W9G0M5-F1
#
_entry.id   AF-A0A7W9G0M5-F1
#
_cell.length_a   1.000
_cell.length_b   1.000
_cell.length_c   1.000
_cell.angle_alpha   90.00
_cell.angle_beta   90.00
_cell.angle_gamma   90.00
#
_symmetry.space_group_name_H-M   'P 1'
#
loop_
_entity.id
_entity.type
_entity.pdbx_description
1 polymer ?
#
loop_
_entity_poly.entity_id
_entity_poly.type
_entity_poly.pdbx_seq_one_letter_code
_entity_poly.pdbx_strand_id
1 'polypeptide(L)'
;MTGMNRDQLDSLLEKLIVPYAAAIEQRRHRQRGGNRRPGTRSGVFRQKITDGDRILATILYQRRVCTLNVLAELFDISKGTLWNAINDVFPVLDTHHAPITPADHRYATAADLLTSIQAPQEHPDPGKPAC
;
A
#
# COMPACT_ATOMS: atom_id res chain seq x y z
N MET A 1 4.25 3.14 11.77
CA MET A 1 3.69 3.73 10.51
C MET A 1 2.37 3.10 10.05
N THR A 2 2.36 1.82 9.65
CA THR A 2 1.13 1.06 9.34
C THR A 2 0.30 0.75 10.60
N GLY A 3 0.87 1.04 11.78
CA GLY A 3 0.36 0.72 13.12
C GLY A 3 -0.04 -0.75 13.29
N MET A 4 0.61 -1.61 12.51
CA MET A 4 0.68 -3.05 12.66
C MET A 4 2.13 -3.37 13.04
N ASN A 5 2.36 -4.46 13.76
CA ASN A 5 3.72 -4.99 13.87
C ASN A 5 4.17 -5.58 12.52
N ARG A 6 5.45 -5.91 12.41
CA ARG A 6 6.02 -6.44 11.16
C ARG A 6 5.36 -7.74 10.73
N ASP A 7 5.17 -8.68 11.65
CA ASP A 7 4.58 -9.99 11.35
C ASP A 7 3.11 -9.89 10.89
N GLN A 8 2.35 -8.96 11.45
CA GLN A 8 0.97 -8.65 11.05
C GLN A 8 0.93 -8.07 9.65
N LEU A 9 1.86 -7.17 9.32
CA LEU A 9 1.98 -6.60 7.97
C LEU A 9 2.39 -7.67 6.96
N ASP A 10 3.38 -8.49 7.28
CA ASP A 10 3.85 -9.56 6.41
C ASP A 10 2.74 -10.60 6.18
N SER A 11 2.03 -11.01 7.24
CA SER A 11 0.87 -11.89 7.16
C SER A 11 -0.26 -11.29 6.30
N LEU A 12 -0.48 -9.98 6.38
CA LEU A 12 -1.48 -9.30 5.56
C LEU A 12 -1.05 -9.26 4.09
N LEU A 13 0.22 -8.97 3.82
CA LEU A 13 0.77 -8.98 2.46
C LEU A 13 0.67 -10.36 1.82
N GLU A 14 1.06 -11.42 2.52
CA GLU A 14 0.95 -12.80 2.03
C GLU A 14 -0.50 -13.16 1.66
N LYS A 15 -1.46 -12.76 2.51
CA LYS A 15 -2.89 -12.97 2.25
C LYS A 15 -3.40 -12.20 1.03
N LEU A 16 -2.87 -11.01 0.76
CA LEU A 16 -3.40 -10.11 -0.27
C LEU A 16 -2.71 -10.26 -1.63
N ILE A 17 -1.43 -10.68 -1.69
CA ILE A 17 -0.67 -10.74 -2.95
C ILE A 17 -1.38 -11.61 -3.99
N VAL A 18 -1.83 -12.81 -3.61
CA VAL A 18 -2.47 -13.74 -4.57
C VAL A 18 -3.85 -13.24 -5.04
N PRO A 19 -4.79 -12.87 -4.15
CA PRO A 19 -6.06 -12.26 -4.55
C PRO A 19 -5.88 -11.00 -5.41
N TYR A 20 -4.92 -10.15 -5.06
CA TYR A 20 -4.62 -8.94 -5.82
C TYR A 20 -4.09 -9.26 -7.23
N ALA A 21 -3.13 -10.18 -7.36
CA ALA A 21 -2.62 -10.61 -8.66
C ALA A 21 -3.74 -11.19 -9.55
N ALA A 22 -4.64 -11.99 -8.97
CA ALA A 22 -5.81 -12.53 -9.66
C ALA A 22 -6.77 -11.43 -10.13
N ALA A 23 -7.06 -10.44 -9.28
CA ALA A 23 -7.91 -9.29 -9.64
C ALA A 23 -7.32 -8.46 -10.79
N ILE A 24 -6.01 -8.19 -10.73
CA ILE A 24 -5.29 -7.46 -11.80
C ILE A 24 -5.33 -8.23 -13.11
N GLU A 25 -5.10 -9.55 -13.08
CA GLU A 25 -5.16 -10.36 -14.30
C GLU A 25 -6.57 -10.43 -14.87
N GLN A 26 -7.61 -10.57 -14.03
CA GLN A 26 -9.00 -10.53 -14.46
C GLN A 26 -9.35 -9.19 -15.12
N ARG A 27 -8.91 -8.07 -14.53
CA ARG A 27 -9.10 -6.73 -15.12
C ARG A 27 -8.40 -6.63 -16.47
N ARG A 28 -7.15 -7.08 -16.58
CA ARG A 28 -6.39 -7.10 -17.85
C ARG A 28 -7.05 -7.98 -18.90
N HIS A 29 -7.60 -9.12 -18.50
CA HIS A 29 -8.35 -10.02 -19.38
C HIS A 29 -9.59 -9.34 -19.95
N ARG A 30 -10.39 -8.67 -19.10
CA ARG A 30 -11.55 -7.86 -19.51
C ARG A 30 -11.16 -6.75 -20.48
N GLN A 31 -10.09 -6.00 -20.20
CA GLN A 31 -9.61 -4.91 -21.07
C GLN A 31 -9.11 -5.41 -22.43
N ARG A 32 -8.54 -6.62 -22.48
CA ARG A 32 -8.07 -7.25 -23.72
C ARG A 32 -9.18 -7.98 -24.48
N GLY A 33 -10.33 -8.20 -23.86
CA GLY A 33 -11.46 -8.93 -24.45
C GLY A 33 -11.23 -10.43 -24.61
N GLY A 34 -10.29 -11.04 -23.87
CA GLY A 34 -10.03 -12.48 -23.96
C GLY A 34 -8.64 -12.92 -23.52
N ASN A 35 -8.37 -14.21 -23.71
CA ASN A 35 -7.11 -14.86 -23.32
C ASN A 35 -5.92 -14.23 -24.05
N ARG A 36 -4.75 -14.24 -23.40
CA ARG A 36 -3.50 -13.87 -24.06
C ARG A 36 -3.30 -14.78 -25.28
N ARG A 37 -3.11 -14.16 -26.46
CA ARG A 37 -2.63 -14.90 -27.63
C ARG A 37 -1.18 -15.30 -27.38
N PRO A 38 -0.80 -16.58 -27.51
CA PRO A 38 0.59 -16.99 -27.43
C PRO A 38 1.43 -16.21 -28.46
N GLY A 39 2.56 -15.65 -28.05
CA GLY A 39 3.56 -15.07 -28.96
C GLY A 39 3.50 -13.55 -29.23
N THR A 40 2.47 -12.80 -28.82
CA THR A 40 2.33 -11.38 -29.22
C THR A 40 2.97 -10.34 -28.28
N ARG A 41 3.61 -10.73 -27.18
CA ARG A 41 4.41 -9.80 -26.36
C ARG A 41 5.35 -10.51 -25.38
N SER A 42 6.51 -10.96 -25.85
CA SER A 42 7.62 -11.41 -24.98
C SER A 42 8.42 -10.23 -24.45
N GLY A 43 7.77 -9.33 -23.72
CA GLY A 43 8.44 -8.21 -23.06
C GLY A 43 8.08 -8.21 -21.57
N VAL A 44 9.06 -8.35 -20.70
CA VAL A 44 8.88 -8.07 -19.27
C VAL A 44 8.74 -6.55 -19.14
N PHE A 45 7.50 -6.07 -19.07
CA PHE A 45 7.25 -4.67 -18.73
C PHE A 45 7.64 -4.46 -17.29
N ARG A 46 8.76 -3.76 -17.06
CA ARG A 46 9.18 -3.39 -15.71
C ARG A 46 8.15 -2.42 -15.14
N GLN A 47 7.34 -2.91 -14.21
CA GLN A 47 6.42 -2.05 -13.47
C GLN A 47 7.25 -1.10 -12.59
N LYS A 48 6.88 0.18 -12.54
CA LYS A 48 7.55 1.18 -11.71
C LYS A 48 7.43 0.91 -10.21
N ILE A 49 6.43 0.13 -9.81
CA ILE A 49 6.09 -0.19 -8.43
C ILE A 49 5.63 -1.64 -8.36
N THR A 50 6.11 -2.38 -7.37
CA THR A 50 5.77 -3.79 -7.18
C THR A 50 4.34 -3.94 -6.66
N ASP A 51 3.78 -5.15 -6.73
CA ASP A 51 2.44 -5.41 -6.20
C ASP A 51 2.38 -5.23 -4.67
N GLY A 52 3.45 -5.62 -3.94
CA GLY A 52 3.58 -5.38 -2.51
C GLY A 52 3.62 -3.89 -2.16
N ASP A 53 4.38 -3.09 -2.92
CA ASP A 53 4.45 -1.64 -2.71
C ASP A 53 3.10 -0.96 -2.97
N ARG A 54 2.33 -1.43 -3.95
CA ARG A 54 0.96 -0.92 -4.21
C ARG A 54 0.04 -1.20 -3.02
N ILE A 55 0.11 -2.40 -2.46
CA ILE A 55 -0.66 -2.77 -1.27
C ILE A 55 -0.25 -1.90 -0.09
N LEU A 56 1.06 -1.78 0.17
CA LEU A 56 1.60 -0.95 1.24
C LEU A 56 1.18 0.52 1.09
N ALA A 57 1.32 1.09 -0.11
CA ALA A 57 0.91 2.46 -0.40
C ALA A 57 -0.58 2.69 -0.12
N THR A 58 -1.43 1.70 -0.42
CA THR A 58 -2.87 1.78 -0.16
C THR A 58 -3.19 1.71 1.34
N ILE A 59 -2.50 0.85 2.09
CA ILE A 59 -2.63 0.79 3.56
C ILE A 59 -2.23 2.12 4.20
N LEU A 60 -1.10 2.70 3.77
CA LEU A 60 -0.64 4.01 4.26
C LEU A 60 -1.62 5.14 3.90
N TYR A 61 -2.20 5.10 2.69
CA TYR A 61 -3.23 6.04 2.27
C TYR A 61 -4.48 5.95 3.15
N GLN A 62 -4.99 4.74 3.43
CA GLN A 62 -6.17 4.53 4.25
C GLN A 62 -5.95 4.96 5.72
N ARG A 63 -4.72 4.77 6.23
CA ARG A 63 -4.29 5.34 7.51
C ARG A 63 -4.19 6.86 7.54
N ARG A 64 -4.16 7.53 6.38
CA ARG A 64 -3.96 8.99 6.26
C ARG A 64 -2.65 9.50 6.86
N VAL A 65 -1.58 8.69 6.89
CA VAL A 65 -0.27 9.05 7.49
C VAL A 65 0.38 10.28 6.85
N CYS A 66 0.06 10.61 5.61
CA CYS A 66 0.54 11.81 4.94
C CYS A 66 -0.41 12.18 3.78
N THR A 67 -0.01 13.12 2.94
CA THR A 67 -0.78 13.49 1.74
C THR A 67 -0.49 12.54 0.57
N LEU A 68 -1.38 12.52 -0.42
CA LEU A 68 -1.17 11.73 -1.64
C LEU A 68 0.11 12.15 -2.39
N ASN A 69 0.51 13.42 -2.32
CA ASN A 69 1.76 13.91 -2.93
C ASN A 69 2.97 13.28 -2.24
N VAL A 70 2.98 13.29 -0.90
CA VAL A 70 4.08 12.73 -0.09
C VAL A 70 4.20 11.22 -0.30
N LEU A 71 3.07 10.50 -0.40
CA LEU A 71 3.10 9.07 -0.75
C LEU A 71 3.66 8.85 -2.16
N ALA A 72 3.27 9.67 -3.14
CA ALA A 72 3.76 9.52 -4.51
C ALA A 72 5.29 9.74 -4.58
N GLU A 73 5.80 10.73 -3.85
CA GLU A 73 7.24 10.98 -3.67
C GLU A 73 7.96 9.81 -2.99
N LEU A 74 7.39 9.27 -1.91
CA LEU A 74 7.98 8.13 -1.18
C LEU A 74 8.21 6.89 -2.07
N PHE A 75 7.27 6.61 -2.96
CA PHE A 75 7.33 5.46 -3.87
C PHE A 75 7.99 5.80 -5.22
N ASP A 76 8.50 7.02 -5.42
CA ASP A 76 9.06 7.51 -6.68
C ASP A 76 8.14 7.27 -7.90
N ILE A 77 6.84 7.56 -7.73
CA ILE A 77 5.82 7.41 -8.78
C ILE A 77 4.97 8.66 -8.95
N SER A 78 4.27 8.75 -10.08
CA SER A 78 3.30 9.84 -10.27
C SER A 78 2.05 9.63 -9.41
N LYS A 79 1.40 10.72 -9.00
CA LYS A 79 0.10 10.68 -8.32
C LYS A 79 -0.94 9.83 -9.04
N GLY A 80 -1.01 9.93 -10.38
CA GLY A 80 -1.93 9.12 -11.16
C GLY A 80 -1.63 7.63 -11.07
N THR A 81 -0.35 7.25 -11.01
CA THR A 81 0.06 5.86 -10.81
C THR A 81 -0.34 5.37 -9.42
N LEU A 82 -0.12 6.19 -8.39
CA LEU A 82 -0.52 5.89 -7.02
C LEU A 82 -2.04 5.76 -6.90
N TRP A 83 -2.79 6.67 -7.53
CA TRP A 83 -4.25 6.65 -7.49
C TRP A 83 -4.84 5.43 -8.20
N ASN A 84 -4.24 5.02 -9.32
CA ASN A 84 -4.59 3.75 -9.97
C ASN A 84 -4.28 2.55 -9.08
N ALA A 85 -3.12 2.54 -8.41
CA ALA A 85 -2.77 1.47 -7.47
C ALA A 85 -3.79 1.38 -6.31
N ILE A 86 -4.18 2.51 -5.73
CA ILE A 86 -5.18 2.57 -4.66
C ILE A 86 -6.52 2.02 -5.16
N ASN A 87 -7.01 2.46 -6.32
CA ASN A 87 -8.26 1.95 -6.89
C ASN A 87 -8.20 0.46 -7.25
N ASP A 88 -7.03 -0.05 -7.65
CA ASP A 88 -6.84 -1.48 -7.93
C ASP A 88 -6.84 -2.32 -6.65
N VAL A 89 -6.25 -1.82 -5.55
CA VAL A 89 -6.08 -2.57 -4.28
C VAL A 89 -7.30 -2.46 -3.37
N PHE A 90 -7.99 -1.32 -3.36
CA PHE A 90 -9.08 -1.04 -2.41
C PHE A 90 -10.19 -2.11 -2.39
N PRO A 91 -10.69 -2.63 -3.53
CA PRO A 91 -11.71 -3.69 -3.52
C PRO A 91 -11.23 -5.00 -2.87
N VAL A 92 -9.93 -5.30 -3.00
CA VAL A 92 -9.32 -6.50 -2.40
C VAL A 92 -9.21 -6.31 -0.89
N LEU A 93 -8.74 -5.14 -0.43
CA LEU A 93 -8.69 -4.82 0.99
C LEU A 93 -10.08 -4.86 1.65
N ASP A 94 -11.09 -4.30 0.99
CA ASP A 94 -12.47 -4.26 1.47
C ASP A 94 -13.05 -5.67 1.64
N THR A 95 -12.79 -6.56 0.67
CA THR A 95 -13.21 -7.97 0.71
C THR A 95 -12.59 -8.73 1.91
N HIS A 96 -11.37 -8.37 2.30
CA HIS A 96 -10.68 -9.00 3.43
C HIS A 96 -10.96 -8.33 4.79
N HIS A 97 -11.83 -7.31 4.83
CA HIS A 97 -12.26 -6.59 6.03
C HIS A 97 -11.11 -6.19 6.97
N ALA A 98 -9.95 -5.85 6.43
CA ALA A 98 -8.81 -5.47 7.27
C ALA A 98 -9.09 -4.10 7.92
N PRO A 99 -9.29 -4.02 9.26
CA PRO A 99 -9.56 -2.75 9.91
C PRO A 99 -8.27 -1.92 9.93
N ILE A 100 -8.23 -0.88 9.12
CA ILE A 100 -7.11 0.06 9.06
C ILE A 100 -7.51 1.35 9.79
N THR A 101 -7.04 1.48 11.03
CA THR A 101 -7.30 2.67 11.86
C THR A 101 -6.49 3.86 11.36
N PRO A 102 -7.07 5.08 11.30
CA PRO A 102 -6.32 6.30 11.02
C PRO A 102 -5.10 6.45 11.94
N ALA A 103 -4.02 7.05 11.44
CA ALA A 103 -2.85 7.36 12.24
C ALA A 103 -3.09 8.61 13.12
N ASP A 104 -2.49 8.61 14.31
CA ASP A 104 -2.57 9.72 15.26
C ASP A 104 -1.82 10.97 14.78
N HIS A 105 -0.79 10.78 13.95
CA HIS A 105 0.02 11.85 13.40
C HIS A 105 0.15 11.76 11.87
N ARG A 106 0.26 12.93 11.23
CA ARG A 106 0.46 13.06 9.78
C ARG A 106 1.79 13.71 9.49
N TYR A 107 2.57 13.11 8.59
CA TYR A 107 3.86 13.61 8.15
C TYR A 107 3.69 14.56 6.96
N ALA A 108 4.42 15.68 7.01
CA ALA A 108 4.36 16.72 5.97
C ALA A 108 5.27 16.41 4.77
N THR A 109 6.36 15.67 4.97
CA THR A 109 7.33 15.32 3.92
C THR A 109 7.65 13.83 3.91
N ALA A 110 8.19 13.32 2.79
CA ALA A 110 8.66 11.94 2.70
C ALA A 110 9.91 11.71 3.57
N ALA A 111 10.74 12.74 3.76
CA ALA A 111 11.91 12.69 4.63
C ALA A 111 11.52 12.51 6.10
N ASP A 112 10.54 13.27 6.60
CA ASP A 112 10.05 13.13 7.99
C ASP A 112 9.48 11.72 8.22
N LEU A 113 8.74 11.24 7.21
CA LEU A 113 8.16 9.91 7.18
C LEU A 113 9.24 8.83 7.31
N LEU A 114 10.29 8.89 6.49
CA LEU A 114 11.40 7.94 6.52
C LEU A 114 12.21 8.03 7.82
N THR A 115 12.43 9.24 8.32
CA THR A 115 13.12 9.47 9.61
C THR A 115 12.36 8.82 10.76
N SER A 116 11.02 8.86 10.75
CA SER A 116 10.18 8.21 11.76
C SER A 116 10.31 6.68 11.80
N ILE A 117 10.76 6.05 10.71
CA ILE A 117 11.00 4.60 10.63
C ILE A 117 12.35 4.25 11.26
N GLN A 118 13.32 5.16 11.15
CA GLN A 118 14.68 4.96 11.66
C GLN A 118 14.78 5.26 13.16
N ALA A 119 13.93 6.14 13.69
CA ALA A 119 13.81 6.37 15.11
C ALA A 119 13.07 5.19 15.79
N PRO A 120 13.57 4.66 16.93
CA PRO A 120 12.79 3.77 17.78
C PRO A 120 11.45 4.45 18.08
N GLN A 121 10.34 3.77 17.82
CA GLN A 121 9.01 4.27 18.15
C GLN A 121 8.91 4.35 19.69
N GLU A 122 9.24 5.50 20.28
CA GLU A 122 8.83 5.81 21.65
C GLU A 122 7.30 5.93 21.65
N HIS A 123 6.64 4.82 21.94
CA HIS A 123 5.24 4.83 22.33
C HIS A 123 5.14 5.62 23.63
N PRO A 124 4.39 6.74 23.69
CA PRO A 124 4.08 7.36 24.96
C PRO A 124 3.20 6.39 25.75
N ASP A 125 3.74 5.87 26.84
CA ASP A 125 3.04 5.09 27.85
C ASP A 125 1.89 5.94 28.44
N PRO A 126 0.61 5.58 28.27
CA PRO A 126 -0.49 6.27 28.94
C PRO A 126 -0.59 5.73 30.37
N GLY A 127 0.40 6.05 31.20
CA GLY A 127 0.67 5.26 32.40
C GLY A 127 1.03 6.02 33.66
N LYS A 128 0.63 7.29 33.83
CA LYS A 128 0.67 7.90 35.18
C LYS A 128 -0.37 9.01 35.38
N PRO A 129 -1.48 8.78 36.09
CA PRO A 129 -2.08 9.85 36.86
C PRO A 129 -1.21 10.09 38.10
N ALA A 130 -0.83 11.35 38.29
CA ALA A 130 -0.39 11.85 39.58
C ALA A 130 -1.58 11.85 40.54
N CYS A 131 -1.42 11.16 41.68
CA CYS A 131 -1.87 11.52 43.03
C CYS A 131 -1.42 10.42 43.98
#